data_AF-A0A8B6DSH9-F1
#
_entry.id   AF-A0A8B6DSH9-F1
#
_cell.length_a   1.000
_cell.length_b   1.000
_cell.length_c   1.000
_cell.angle_alpha   90.00
_cell.angle_beta   90.00
_cell.angle_gamma   90.00
#
_symmetry.space_group_name_H-M   'P 1'
#
loop_
_entity.id
_entity.type
_entity.pdbx_description
1 polymer ?
#
loop_
_entity_poly.entity_id
_entity_poly.type
_entity_poly.pdbx_seq_one_letter_code
_entity_poly.pdbx_strand_id
1 'polypeptide(L)'
;MNLYIEGAKVLNAVKQKKSSVKTLVYSSQYDNKKQLLALVCETLRYGSYLSDIADKVDLLKTEHLLKYDNSLAEALLFDFLIGKKGLVRAGRLKQTMTRHKTDIQKAYQKICEEAGVTSLSEVMDEQGLMTRCTK
;
A
#
# COMPACT_ATOMS: atom_id res chain seq x y z
N MET A 1 7.80 9.81 14.01
CA MET A 1 6.82 9.87 12.90
C MET A 1 6.18 8.51 12.67
N ASN A 2 4.95 8.46 12.14
CA ASN A 2 4.27 7.21 11.80
C ASN A 2 4.80 6.68 10.45
N LEU A 3 5.10 5.38 10.38
CA LEU A 3 5.64 4.71 9.18
C LEU A 3 4.76 4.93 7.96
N TYR A 4 3.43 4.78 8.10
CA TYR A 4 2.51 4.86 6.97
C TYR A 4 2.35 6.28 6.43
N ILE A 5 2.37 7.28 7.33
CA ILE A 5 2.27 8.69 6.94
C ILE A 5 3.52 9.10 6.15
N GLU A 6 4.71 8.71 6.63
CA GLU A 6 5.95 8.95 5.88
C GLU A 6 6.00 8.14 4.57
N GLY A 7 5.49 6.91 4.58
CA GLY A 7 5.35 6.08 3.38
C GLY A 7 4.47 6.74 2.32
N ALA A 8 3.31 7.27 2.72
CA ALA A 8 2.39 7.99 1.85
C ALA A 8 3.04 9.24 1.23
N LYS A 9 3.80 10.01 2.02
CA LYS A 9 4.56 11.16 1.52
C LYS A 9 5.56 10.76 0.44
N VAL A 10 6.33 9.70 0.69
CA VAL A 10 7.29 9.17 -0.29
C VAL A 10 6.56 8.67 -1.54
N LEU A 11 5.51 7.88 -1.38
CA LEU A 11 4.68 7.37 -2.48
C LEU A 11 4.12 8.50 -3.34
N ASN A 12 3.56 9.53 -2.73
CA ASN A 12 3.06 10.72 -3.43
C ASN A 12 4.19 11.42 -4.21
N ALA A 13 5.37 11.59 -3.60
CA ALA A 13 6.51 12.21 -4.27
C ALA A 13 7.04 11.37 -5.45
N VAL A 14 7.02 10.04 -5.32
CA VAL A 14 7.37 9.10 -6.41
C VAL A 14 6.34 9.18 -7.54
N LYS A 15 5.04 9.14 -7.22
CA LYS A 15 3.94 9.28 -8.20
C LYS A 15 4.00 10.63 -8.93
N GLN A 16 4.41 11.70 -8.24
CA GLN A 16 4.66 13.02 -8.82
C GLN A 16 6.00 13.12 -9.57
N LYS A 17 6.75 12.02 -9.74
CA LYS A 17 8.06 11.95 -10.42
C LYS A 17 9.08 12.97 -9.90
N LYS A 18 9.01 13.33 -8.61
CA LYS A 18 9.92 14.33 -8.02
C LYS A 18 11.36 13.82 -7.93
N SER A 19 11.54 12.54 -7.58
CA SER A 19 12.85 11.88 -7.53
C SER A 19 12.67 10.36 -7.32
N SER A 20 13.79 9.62 -7.30
CA SER A 20 13.80 8.18 -7.08
C SER A 20 13.39 7.80 -5.65
N VAL A 21 12.78 6.62 -5.51
CA VAL A 21 12.31 6.06 -4.22
C VAL A 21 13.42 6.06 -3.16
N LYS A 22 14.64 5.64 -3.52
CA LYS A 22 15.78 5.63 -2.60
C LYS A 22 16.05 7.02 -2.05
N THR A 23 16.21 8.01 -2.91
CA THR A 23 16.51 9.39 -2.52
C THR A 23 15.46 9.95 -1.57
N LEU A 24 14.18 9.73 -1.86
CA LEU A 24 13.07 10.19 -1.02
C LEU A 24 13.03 9.50 0.35
N VAL A 25 13.32 8.20 0.40
CA VAL A 25 13.37 7.46 1.68
C VAL A 25 14.54 7.93 2.54
N TYR A 26 15.74 8.07 1.95
CA TYR A 26 16.91 8.56 2.68
C TYR A 26 16.75 10.01 3.14
N SER A 27 16.05 10.83 2.37
CA SER A 27 15.70 12.21 2.73
C SER A 27 14.58 12.31 3.77
N SER A 28 13.85 11.24 4.09
CA SER A 28 12.77 11.30 5.08
C SER A 28 13.31 11.50 6.49
N GLN A 29 12.45 11.81 7.46
CA GLN A 29 12.85 11.86 8.88
C GLN A 29 12.55 10.56 9.64
N TYR A 30 12.17 9.49 8.95
CA TYR A 30 11.89 8.20 9.58
C TYR A 30 13.19 7.43 9.88
N ASP A 31 13.36 6.94 11.11
CA ASP A 31 14.60 6.27 11.55
C ASP A 31 14.90 4.99 10.73
N ASN A 32 13.91 4.11 10.58
CA ASN A 32 14.09 2.82 9.92
C ASN A 32 13.94 2.92 8.40
N LYS A 33 14.96 3.46 7.72
CA LYS A 33 15.00 3.63 6.25
C LYS A 33 14.71 2.34 5.49
N LYS A 34 15.27 1.21 5.93
CA LYS A 34 15.05 -0.10 5.29
C LYS A 34 13.58 -0.52 5.32
N GLN A 35 12.91 -0.29 6.45
CA GLN A 35 11.50 -0.63 6.61
C GLN A 35 10.61 0.26 5.73
N LEU A 36 10.90 1.57 5.71
CA LEU A 36 10.18 2.50 4.86
C LEU A 36 10.38 2.19 3.37
N LEU A 37 11.61 1.89 2.95
CA LEU A 37 11.91 1.51 1.57
C LEU A 37 11.17 0.24 1.17
N ALA A 38 11.19 -0.79 2.01
CA ALA A 38 10.47 -2.03 1.75
C ALA A 38 8.97 -1.79 1.58
N LEU A 39 8.34 -1.09 2.53
CA LEU A 39 6.91 -0.78 2.48
C LEU A 39 6.53 -0.02 1.21
N VAL A 40 7.29 1.02 0.85
CA VAL A 40 7.01 1.84 -0.34
C VAL A 40 7.19 1.03 -1.62
N CYS A 41 8.29 0.28 -1.74
CA CYS A 41 8.54 -0.55 -2.92
C CYS A 41 7.47 -1.62 -3.10
N GLU A 42 7.09 -2.31 -2.02
CA GLU A 42 6.03 -3.31 -2.08
C GLU A 42 4.69 -2.68 -2.42
N THR A 43 4.32 -1.56 -1.79
CA THR A 43 3.06 -0.85 -2.09
C THR A 43 2.98 -0.44 -3.56
N LEU A 44 4.05 0.12 -4.13
CA LEU A 44 4.10 0.47 -5.57
C LEU A 44 3.96 -0.75 -6.46
N ARG A 45 4.53 -1.89 -6.04
CA ARG A 45 4.48 -3.14 -6.79
C ARG A 45 3.05 -3.68 -6.93
N TYR A 46 2.22 -3.51 -5.89
CA TYR A 46 0.81 -3.92 -5.87
C TYR A 46 -0.18 -2.77 -6.11
N GLY A 47 0.31 -1.58 -6.49
CA GLY A 47 -0.49 -0.34 -6.50
C GLY A 47 -1.81 -0.45 -7.26
N SER A 48 -1.81 -1.10 -8.44
CA SER A 48 -3.01 -1.29 -9.25
C SER A 48 -4.09 -2.09 -8.50
N TYR A 49 -3.74 -3.27 -7.99
CA TYR A 49 -4.65 -4.12 -7.23
C TYR A 49 -5.12 -3.46 -5.94
N LEU A 50 -4.22 -2.73 -5.26
CA LEU A 50 -4.57 -2.01 -4.04
C LEU A 50 -5.55 -0.87 -4.31
N SER A 51 -5.42 -0.18 -5.45
CA SER A 51 -6.38 0.82 -5.90
C SER A 51 -7.74 0.19 -6.19
N ASP A 52 -7.78 -0.93 -6.91
CA ASP A 52 -9.02 -1.64 -7.22
C ASP A 52 -9.74 -2.12 -5.96
N ILE A 53 -8.99 -2.62 -4.96
CA ILE A 53 -9.54 -2.96 -3.65
C ILE A 53 -10.12 -1.71 -2.99
N ALA A 54 -9.34 -0.62 -2.93
CA ALA A 54 -9.76 0.63 -2.29
C ALA A 54 -11.06 1.19 -2.90
N ASP A 55 -11.21 1.07 -4.22
CA ASP A 55 -12.41 1.46 -4.96
C ASP A 55 -13.59 0.51 -4.70
N LYS A 56 -13.38 -0.82 -4.69
CA LYS A 56 -14.43 -1.81 -4.39
C LYS A 56 -15.04 -1.66 -2.98
N VAL A 57 -14.26 -1.19 -2.00
CA VAL A 57 -14.75 -0.91 -0.63
C VAL A 57 -15.10 0.56 -0.37
N ASP A 58 -15.04 1.42 -1.39
CA ASP A 58 -15.27 2.87 -1.23
C ASP A 58 -14.50 3.47 -0.02
N LEU A 59 -13.29 2.96 0.23
CA LEU A 59 -12.54 3.18 1.47
C LEU A 59 -12.20 4.67 1.63
N LEU A 60 -11.89 5.33 0.52
CA LEU A 60 -11.58 6.76 0.45
C LEU A 60 -12.82 7.65 0.68
N LYS A 61 -14.03 7.16 0.35
CA LYS A 61 -15.27 7.91 0.58
C LYS A 61 -15.76 7.76 2.01
N THR A 62 -15.57 6.58 2.58
CA THR A 62 -16.10 6.20 3.89
C THR A 62 -15.24 6.75 5.05
N GLU A 63 -13.93 6.90 4.84
CA GLU A 63 -13.01 7.29 5.90
C GLU A 63 -12.34 8.65 5.62
N HIS A 64 -12.76 9.67 6.38
CA HIS A 64 -12.24 11.04 6.27
C HIS A 64 -10.72 11.15 6.45
N LEU A 65 -10.10 10.22 7.21
CA LEU A 65 -8.65 10.18 7.43
C LEU A 65 -7.86 9.75 6.19
N LEU A 66 -8.51 9.01 5.28
CA LEU A 66 -7.91 8.47 4.07
C LEU A 66 -8.37 9.20 2.81
N LYS A 67 -9.47 9.94 2.90
CA LYS A 67 -10.13 10.68 1.81
C LYS A 67 -9.20 11.59 1.00
N TYR A 68 -8.14 12.11 1.60
CA TYR A 68 -7.23 13.07 0.95
C TYR A 68 -5.88 12.45 0.53
N ASP A 69 -5.61 11.18 0.86
CA ASP A 69 -4.32 10.54 0.61
C ASP A 69 -4.49 9.09 0.12
N ASN A 70 -4.66 8.92 -1.20
CA ASN A 70 -4.78 7.59 -1.83
C ASN A 70 -3.56 6.71 -1.52
N SER A 71 -2.37 7.31 -1.53
CA SER A 71 -1.12 6.59 -1.22
C SER A 71 -1.05 6.09 0.23
N LEU A 72 -1.76 6.74 1.17
CA LEU A 72 -1.87 6.25 2.54
C LEU A 72 -2.77 5.02 2.62
N ALA A 73 -3.90 5.03 1.90
CA ALA A 73 -4.82 3.91 1.85
C ALA A 73 -4.15 2.66 1.22
N GLU A 74 -3.42 2.82 0.12
CA GLU A 74 -2.68 1.73 -0.53
C GLU A 74 -1.65 1.09 0.43
N ALA A 75 -0.84 1.91 1.11
CA ALA A 75 0.19 1.41 2.02
C ALA A 75 -0.42 0.66 3.22
N LEU A 76 -1.59 1.10 3.71
CA LEU A 76 -2.30 0.43 4.78
C LEU A 76 -2.95 -0.88 4.31
N LEU A 77 -3.58 -0.89 3.14
CA LEU A 77 -4.18 -2.08 2.55
C LEU A 77 -3.12 -3.17 2.30
N PHE A 78 -1.96 -2.78 1.77
CA PHE A 78 -0.84 -3.68 1.56
C PHE A 78 -0.43 -4.38 2.87
N ASP A 79 -0.13 -3.61 3.91
CA ASP A 79 0.33 -4.17 5.18
C ASP A 79 -0.78 -4.88 5.96
N PHE A 80 -2.05 -4.59 5.67
CA PHE A 80 -3.20 -5.29 6.23
C PHE A 80 -3.46 -6.65 5.57
N LEU A 81 -3.29 -6.76 4.26
CA LEU A 81 -3.58 -7.95 3.47
C LEU A 81 -2.38 -8.88 3.33
N ILE A 82 -1.21 -8.31 3.01
CA ILE A 82 0.01 -9.04 2.62
C ILE A 82 1.10 -8.90 3.71
N GLY A 83 1.02 -7.85 4.52
CA GLY A 83 1.99 -7.55 5.56
C GLY A 83 2.19 -8.69 6.55
N LYS A 84 3.37 -9.30 6.54
CA LYS A 84 3.75 -10.39 7.48
C LYS A 84 3.68 -9.98 8.95
N LYS A 85 3.78 -8.67 9.24
CA LYS A 85 3.75 -8.11 10.60
C LYS A 85 2.43 -7.41 10.94
N GLY A 86 1.53 -7.26 9.96
CA GLY A 86 0.32 -6.46 10.07
C GLY A 86 0.59 -4.98 10.37
N LEU A 87 -0.49 -4.24 10.65
CA LEU A 87 -0.44 -2.80 10.93
C LEU A 87 0.28 -2.47 12.26
N VAL A 88 1.59 -2.29 12.22
CA VAL A 88 2.44 -1.98 13.38
C VAL A 88 2.46 -0.47 13.63
N ARG A 89 2.09 -0.05 14.86
CA ARG A 89 2.07 1.37 15.28
C ARG A 89 1.18 2.29 14.42
N ALA A 90 0.19 1.74 13.72
CA ALA A 90 -0.73 2.53 12.88
C ALA A 90 -1.79 3.32 13.69
N GLY A 91 -1.95 3.02 14.98
CA GLY A 91 -2.86 3.76 15.88
C GLY A 91 -4.30 3.78 15.38
N ARG A 92 -4.87 4.97 15.19
CA ARG A 92 -6.24 5.16 14.67
C ARG A 92 -6.44 4.57 13.27
N LEU A 93 -5.40 4.53 12.43
CA LEU A 93 -5.47 3.93 11.09
C LEU A 93 -5.78 2.43 11.16
N LYS A 94 -5.25 1.73 12.18
CA LYS A 94 -5.57 0.32 12.40
C LYS A 94 -7.04 0.11 12.74
N GLN A 95 -7.61 1.00 13.57
CA GLN A 95 -9.02 0.90 13.94
C GLN A 95 -9.93 1.09 12.73
N THR A 96 -9.63 2.09 11.90
CA THR A 96 -10.29 2.30 10.61
C THR A 96 -10.22 1.05 9.72
N MET A 97 -9.03 0.46 9.52
CA MET A 97 -8.89 -0.77 8.71
C MET A 97 -9.63 -1.96 9.32
N THR A 98 -9.70 -2.04 10.65
CA THR A 98 -10.38 -3.15 11.34
C THR A 98 -11.91 -3.05 11.20
N ARG A 99 -12.47 -1.84 11.12
CA ARG A 99 -13.91 -1.62 10.89
C ARG A 99 -14.35 -2.14 9.52
N HIS A 100 -13.54 -1.89 8.49
CA HIS A 100 -13.80 -2.34 7.11
C HIS A 100 -13.17 -3.69 6.79
N LYS A 101 -12.70 -4.44 7.80
CA LYS A 101 -11.95 -5.69 7.61
C LYS A 101 -12.73 -6.69 6.76
N THR A 102 -14.02 -6.86 7.03
CA THR A 102 -14.88 -7.83 6.34
C THR A 102 -15.01 -7.48 4.87
N ASP A 103 -15.24 -6.21 4.56
CA ASP A 103 -15.43 -5.77 3.18
C ASP A 103 -14.12 -5.79 2.40
N ILE A 104 -13.01 -5.40 3.03
CA ILE A 104 -11.66 -5.47 2.45
C ILE A 104 -11.30 -6.93 2.11
N GLN A 105 -11.55 -7.86 3.03
CA GLN A 105 -11.30 -9.29 2.80
C GLN A 105 -12.19 -9.85 1.68
N LYS A 106 -13.46 -9.45 1.62
CA LYS A 106 -14.38 -9.86 0.56
C LYS A 106 -13.97 -9.31 -0.81
N ALA A 107 -13.54 -8.05 -0.88
CA ALA A 107 -13.04 -7.44 -2.10
C ALA A 107 -11.73 -8.10 -2.56
N TYR A 108 -10.83 -8.40 -1.63
CA TYR A 108 -9.58 -9.13 -1.87
C TYR A 108 -9.85 -10.53 -2.44
N GLN A 109 -10.74 -11.30 -1.81
CA GLN A 109 -11.11 -12.64 -2.31
C GLN A 109 -11.68 -12.59 -3.71
N LYS A 110 -12.59 -11.65 -4.00
CA LYS A 110 -13.13 -11.47 -5.35
C LYS A 110 -12.05 -11.18 -6.38
N ILE A 111 -11.08 -10.33 -6.06
CA ILE A 111 -9.97 -10.01 -6.98
C ILE A 111 -9.07 -11.23 -7.16
N CYS A 112 -8.79 -11.98 -6.10
CA CYS A 112 -8.04 -13.22 -6.20
C CYS A 112 -8.75 -14.27 -7.07
N GLU A 113 -10.06 -14.43 -6.91
CA GLU A 113 -10.89 -15.30 -7.76
C GLU A 113 -10.91 -14.85 -9.22
N GLU A 114 -11.11 -13.54 -9.47
CA GLU A 114 -11.08 -12.93 -10.82
C GLU A 114 -9.72 -13.11 -11.50
N ALA A 115 -8.63 -13.05 -10.72
CA ALA A 115 -7.26 -13.26 -11.20
C ALA A 115 -6.83 -14.75 -11.18
N GLY A 116 -7.67 -15.67 -10.71
CA GLY A 116 -7.37 -17.10 -10.63
C GLY A 116 -6.22 -17.47 -9.69
N VAL A 117 -5.91 -16.63 -8.70
CA VAL A 117 -4.79 -16.82 -7.76
C VAL A 117 -5.27 -17.05 -6.33
N THR A 118 -4.44 -17.71 -5.51
CA THR A 118 -4.75 -17.91 -4.09
C THR A 118 -4.30 -16.72 -3.24
N SER A 119 -3.32 -15.97 -3.73
CA SER A 119 -2.77 -14.80 -3.03
C SER A 119 -2.27 -13.76 -4.02
N LEU A 120 -2.41 -12.47 -3.67
CA LEU A 120 -1.92 -11.36 -4.52
C LEU A 120 -0.43 -11.51 -4.88
N SER A 121 0.36 -12.14 -4.00
CA SER A 121 1.77 -12.43 -4.23
C SER A 121 2.02 -13.34 -5.44
N GLU A 122 1.08 -14.20 -5.81
CA GLU A 122 1.18 -15.13 -6.96
C GLU A 122 0.90 -14.42 -8.29
N VAL A 123 -0.02 -13.44 -8.31
CA VAL A 123 -0.35 -12.63 -9.52
C VAL A 123 0.88 -11.90 -10.06
N MET A 124 1.88 -11.70 -9.20
CA MET A 124 3.08 -10.94 -9.54
C MET A 124 4.10 -11.69 -10.37
N ASP A 125 4.03 -13.01 -10.45
CA ASP A 125 5.00 -13.75 -11.27
C ASP A 125 4.82 -13.42 -12.76
N GLU A 126 3.60 -13.07 -13.18
CA GLU A 126 3.31 -12.68 -14.57
C GLU A 126 3.65 -11.22 -14.91
N GLN A 127 3.68 -10.30 -13.92
CA GLN A 127 3.98 -8.88 -14.15
C GLN A 127 5.44 -8.49 -13.84
N GLY A 128 6.27 -9.47 -13.46
CA GLY A 128 7.67 -9.30 -13.07
C GLY A 128 8.62 -8.79 -14.17
N LEU A 129 8.14 -8.59 -15.40
CA LEU A 129 9.02 -8.18 -16.51
C LEU A 129 9.08 -6.66 -16.76
N MET A 130 8.15 -5.84 -16.25
CA MET A 130 8.04 -4.45 -16.73
C MET A 130 8.50 -3.34 -15.77
N THR A 131 8.83 -3.64 -14.51
CA THR A 131 9.43 -2.66 -13.58
C THR A 131 10.65 -3.22 -12.85
N ARG A 132 11.59 -3.79 -13.62
CA ARG A 132 12.99 -3.44 -13.38
C ARG A 132 13.08 -1.94 -13.64
N CYS A 133 12.87 -1.11 -12.63
CA CYS A 133 13.21 0.31 -12.64
C CYS A 133 14.74 0.44 -12.79
N THR A 134 15.16 0.17 -14.02
CA THR A 134 16.12 0.87 -14.86
C THR A 134 16.92 1.95 -14.14
N LYS A 135 18.22 1.62 -13.99
CA LYS A 135 19.42 2.46 -13.90
C LYS A 135 19.36 3.70 -13.01
#